data_AF-A0A9Q0ZGD9-F1
#
_entry.id   AF-A0A9Q0ZGD9-F1
#
_cell.length_a   1.000
_cell.length_b   1.000
_cell.length_c   1.000
_cell.angle_alpha   90.00
_cell.angle_beta   90.00
_cell.angle_gamma   90.00
#
_symmetry.space_group_name_H-M   'P 1'
#
loop_
_entity.id
_entity.type
_entity.pdbx_description
1 polymer ?
#
loop_
_entity_poly.entity_id
_entity_poly.type
_entity_poly.pdbx_seq_one_letter_code
_entity_poly.pdbx_strand_id
1 'polypeptide(L)'
;MEANFAQRMQISTAWIDTDKFPRKPTSFLRFSGRFKEHKRHQVFVSAQFRPVRDENRRRWASFQVSCSYNNSQVSTLESESLQDLLNEEALILKNKSQEIEPYLNGRCIYLVGMMGSGKTTVGKILSRTIHYSFCDCDKLVEQDVGVPSVAEIFEIYGEDFFRDKETEALEKLSIEHRFVVSTGGGAFFMYVAFESALLSILFIRMYMSKGISVWLDVPLEELAQRIAAVGTKSRPLLDNESGDAYTNAFRRLSTLFEKRHKAYKNAKARVSLENIAAKLGYKDVSNITPAMIAIEALEQIGNIL
;
A
#
# COMPACT_ATOMS: atom_id res chain seq x y z
N MET A 1 -33.92 -32.28 10.70
CA MET A 1 -34.49 -31.37 9.68
C MET A 1 -33.59 -30.14 9.70
N GLU A 2 -32.45 -30.23 9.01
CA GLU A 2 -31.40 -29.20 9.00
C GLU A 2 -31.12 -28.83 7.54
N ALA A 3 -31.13 -27.53 7.23
CA ALA A 3 -30.86 -27.01 5.90
C ALA A 3 -29.67 -26.04 5.96
N ASN A 4 -28.61 -26.40 5.22
CA ASN A 4 -27.43 -25.58 4.96
C ASN A 4 -27.78 -24.38 4.06
N PHE A 5 -27.35 -23.19 4.45
CA PHE A 5 -27.48 -21.96 3.67
C PHE A 5 -26.14 -21.68 2.96
N ALA A 6 -26.13 -21.77 1.62
CA ALA A 6 -25.00 -21.40 0.78
C ALA A 6 -25.36 -20.13 -0.01
N GLN A 7 -24.71 -19.00 0.29
CA GLN A 7 -24.84 -17.76 -0.46
C GLN A 7 -23.82 -17.72 -1.61
N ARG A 8 -24.32 -17.71 -2.84
CA ARG A 8 -23.56 -17.47 -4.08
C ARG A 8 -23.44 -15.97 -4.32
N MET A 9 -22.21 -15.46 -4.45
CA MET A 9 -21.94 -14.17 -5.09
C MET A 9 -21.70 -14.38 -6.59
N GLN A 10 -22.46 -13.65 -7.40
CA GLN A 10 -22.30 -13.56 -8.85
C GLN A 10 -21.13 -12.63 -9.20
N ILE A 11 -20.24 -13.11 -10.07
CA ILE A 11 -19.26 -12.29 -10.79
C ILE A 11 -19.64 -12.42 -12.27
N SER A 12 -19.81 -11.29 -12.95
CA SER A 12 -20.16 -11.22 -14.38
C SER A 12 -19.04 -11.79 -15.26
N THR A 13 -19.34 -12.79 -16.07
CA THR A 13 -18.49 -13.20 -17.21
C THR A 13 -19.29 -13.17 -18.50
N ALA A 14 -18.68 -12.59 -19.53
CA ALA A 14 -19.09 -12.73 -20.91
C ALA A 14 -18.97 -14.20 -21.34
N TRP A 15 -19.97 -14.68 -22.07
CA TRP A 15 -20.09 -16.04 -22.58
C TRP A 15 -19.15 -16.25 -23.77
N ILE A 16 -18.37 -17.34 -23.77
CA ILE A 16 -17.80 -17.92 -25.00
C ILE A 16 -17.99 -19.44 -24.94
N ASP A 17 -18.58 -19.93 -26.03
CA ASP A 17 -18.98 -21.29 -26.34
C ASP A 17 -17.79 -22.26 -26.44
N THR A 18 -17.92 -23.42 -25.82
CA THR A 18 -16.87 -24.45 -25.70
C THR A 18 -17.22 -25.67 -26.54
N ASP A 19 -17.10 -25.57 -27.86
CA ASP A 19 -17.04 -26.74 -28.73
C ASP A 19 -16.27 -26.43 -30.01
N LYS A 20 -14.93 -26.59 -29.96
CA LYS A 20 -14.02 -26.99 -31.05
C LYS A 20 -12.52 -26.90 -30.63
N PHE A 21 -12.03 -27.97 -29.99
CA PHE A 21 -10.65 -28.56 -30.02
C PHE A 21 -9.39 -27.73 -29.64
N PRO A 22 -8.20 -28.36 -29.39
CA PRO A 22 -7.88 -29.72 -28.91
C PRO A 22 -7.00 -29.74 -27.63
N ARG A 23 -6.91 -30.92 -26.98
CA ARG A 23 -6.05 -31.21 -25.82
C ARG A 23 -4.54 -31.09 -26.15
N LYS A 24 -3.87 -30.00 -25.77
CA LYS A 24 -2.41 -29.90 -25.50
C LYS A 24 -2.12 -28.78 -24.46
N PRO A 25 -1.11 -28.91 -23.57
CA PRO A 25 -0.92 -27.98 -22.47
C PRO A 25 0.11 -26.89 -22.82
N THR A 26 -0.29 -25.87 -23.56
CA THR A 26 0.41 -24.56 -23.64
C THR A 26 -0.48 -23.55 -24.36
N SER A 27 -1.41 -22.93 -23.63
CA SER A 27 -2.19 -21.81 -24.18
C SER A 27 -1.49 -20.48 -23.88
N PHE A 28 -0.88 -19.87 -24.89
CA PHE A 28 -0.45 -18.47 -24.85
C PHE A 28 -1.68 -17.57 -25.04
N LEU A 29 -2.00 -16.72 -24.06
CA LEU A 29 -2.96 -15.64 -24.25
C LEU A 29 -2.21 -14.39 -24.71
N ARG A 30 -2.46 -13.95 -25.95
CA ARG A 30 -1.99 -12.67 -26.48
C ARG A 30 -3.04 -11.60 -26.22
N PHE A 31 -2.71 -10.58 -25.45
CA PHE A 31 -3.44 -9.32 -25.43
C PHE A 31 -2.73 -8.31 -26.33
N SER A 32 -3.45 -7.74 -27.31
CA SER A 32 -3.01 -6.57 -28.06
C SER A 32 -4.02 -5.44 -27.88
N GLY A 33 -3.64 -4.40 -27.14
CA GLY A 33 -4.41 -3.15 -27.06
C GLY A 33 -3.92 -2.18 -28.12
N ARG A 34 -4.83 -1.66 -28.96
CA ARG A 34 -4.55 -0.54 -29.88
C ARG A 34 -4.84 0.79 -29.17
N PHE A 35 -3.81 1.58 -28.89
CA PHE A 35 -3.93 3.01 -28.60
C PHE A 35 -3.39 3.81 -29.80
N LYS A 36 -4.13 4.84 -30.23
CA LYS A 36 -3.79 5.71 -31.38
C LYS A 36 -2.68 6.70 -31.01
N GLU A 37 -1.64 6.69 -31.86
CA GLU A 37 -0.51 7.61 -32.18
C GLU A 37 -0.17 8.78 -31.21
N HIS A 38 1.09 9.02 -30.81
CA HIS A 38 2.37 8.94 -31.54
C HIS A 38 3.53 8.30 -30.73
N LYS A 39 4.46 7.66 -31.46
CA LYS A 39 5.63 6.83 -31.05
C LYS A 39 5.30 5.41 -30.54
N ARG A 40 5.31 4.47 -31.50
CA ARG A 40 5.15 3.02 -31.28
C ARG A 40 6.28 2.45 -30.41
N HIS A 41 5.95 1.99 -29.20
CA HIS A 41 6.76 1.04 -28.45
C HIS A 41 5.87 -0.15 -28.07
N GLN A 42 6.21 -1.35 -28.55
CA GLN A 42 5.50 -2.58 -28.21
C GLN A 42 6.07 -3.13 -26.90
N VAL A 43 5.27 -3.12 -25.84
CA VAL A 43 5.58 -3.84 -24.59
C VAL A 43 5.04 -5.26 -24.73
N PHE A 44 5.91 -6.26 -24.63
CA PHE A 44 5.50 -7.66 -24.53
C PHE A 44 5.46 -8.06 -23.06
N VAL A 45 4.26 -8.41 -22.59
CA VAL A 45 4.04 -9.01 -21.27
C VAL A 45 3.74 -10.48 -21.49
N SER A 46 4.57 -11.35 -20.94
CA SER A 46 4.29 -12.79 -20.90
C SER A 46 4.09 -13.23 -19.45
N ALA A 47 2.97 -13.91 -19.19
CA ALA A 47 2.67 -14.51 -17.90
C ALA A 47 2.75 -16.03 -18.05
N GLN A 48 3.59 -16.67 -17.24
CA GLN A 48 3.65 -18.13 -17.14
C GLN A 48 3.07 -18.58 -15.81
N PHE A 49 2.09 -19.49 -15.86
CA PHE A 49 1.58 -20.18 -14.69
C PHE A 49 2.35 -21.49 -14.51
N ARG A 50 3.07 -21.63 -13.39
CA ARG A 50 3.60 -22.92 -12.96
C ARG A 50 2.87 -23.37 -11.69
N PRO A 51 2.19 -24.52 -11.69
CA PRO A 51 1.65 -25.08 -10.46
C PRO A 51 2.79 -25.67 -9.63
N VAL A 52 2.98 -25.16 -8.41
CA VAL A 52 3.88 -25.76 -7.41
C VAL A 52 3.05 -26.66 -6.50
N ARG A 53 3.45 -27.92 -6.34
CA ARG A 53 2.90 -28.83 -5.34
C ARG A 53 3.83 -28.82 -4.13
N ASP A 54 3.29 -28.45 -2.98
CA ASP A 54 3.92 -28.65 -1.68
C ASP A 54 3.18 -29.79 -0.94
N GLU A 55 3.89 -30.53 -0.08
CA GLU A 55 3.42 -31.76 0.59
C GLU A 55 2.21 -31.53 1.52
N ASN A 56 1.88 -30.28 1.84
CA ASN A 56 0.72 -29.90 2.63
C ASN A 56 -0.47 -29.38 1.80
N ARG A 57 -0.90 -30.10 0.75
CA ARG A 57 -2.22 -30.00 0.07
C ARG A 57 -2.82 -28.57 -0.13
N ARG A 58 -2.01 -27.53 -0.28
CA ARG A 58 -2.45 -26.17 -0.65
C ARG A 58 -1.85 -25.82 -2.02
N ARG A 59 -2.73 -25.54 -2.99
CA ARG A 59 -2.30 -25.08 -4.33
C ARG A 59 -1.99 -23.58 -4.25
N TRP A 60 -0.74 -23.21 -4.48
CA TRP A 60 -0.37 -21.83 -4.81
C TRP A 60 0.04 -21.73 -6.27
N ALA A 61 -0.33 -20.63 -6.91
CA ALA A 61 0.22 -20.23 -8.19
C ALA A 61 1.32 -19.20 -7.93
N SER A 62 2.55 -19.50 -8.34
CA SER A 62 3.58 -18.48 -8.42
C SER A 62 3.27 -17.59 -9.63
N PHE A 63 3.24 -16.27 -9.39
CA PHE A 63 3.00 -15.28 -10.42
C PHE A 63 4.35 -14.70 -10.84
N GLN A 64 4.83 -15.10 -12.02
CA GLN A 64 6.05 -14.56 -12.60
C GLN A 64 5.67 -13.65 -13.77
N VAL A 65 5.89 -12.34 -13.61
CA VAL A 65 5.73 -11.35 -14.67
C VAL A 65 7.11 -11.04 -15.21
N SER A 66 7.31 -11.26 -16.50
CA SER A 66 8.46 -10.73 -17.22
C SER A 66 7.99 -9.66 -18.21
N CYS A 67 8.64 -8.50 -18.15
CA CYS A 67 8.50 -7.40 -19.11
C CYS A 67 9.83 -7.28 -19.85
N SER A 68 9.81 -7.43 -21.18
CA SER A 68 10.98 -7.16 -22.02
C SER A 68 10.75 -5.90 -22.84
N TYR A 69 11.63 -4.91 -22.68
CA TYR A 69 11.69 -3.71 -23.52
C TYR A 69 12.57 -3.99 -24.74
N ASN A 70 12.05 -3.72 -25.94
CA ASN A 70 12.85 -3.83 -27.16
C ASN A 70 13.79 -2.63 -27.29
N ASN A 71 15.08 -2.95 -27.35
CA ASN A 71 16.20 -2.13 -27.82
C ASN A 71 16.71 -1.00 -26.90
N SER A 72 17.18 -1.40 -25.73
CA SER A 72 18.49 -0.99 -25.24
C SER A 72 19.17 -2.24 -24.68
N GLN A 73 20.41 -2.52 -25.08
CA GLN A 73 21.24 -3.50 -24.35
C GLN A 73 21.43 -2.94 -22.93
N VAL A 74 20.50 -3.25 -22.03
CA VAL A 74 20.82 -3.32 -20.60
C VAL A 74 21.78 -4.49 -20.52
N SER A 75 23.01 -4.20 -20.14
CA SER A 75 24.06 -5.20 -20.10
C SER A 75 23.59 -6.34 -19.18
N THR A 76 23.82 -7.59 -19.58
CA THR A 76 23.42 -8.79 -18.82
C THR A 76 23.89 -8.73 -17.35
N LEU A 77 25.01 -8.02 -17.11
CA LEU A 77 25.59 -7.72 -15.80
C LEU A 77 24.69 -6.84 -14.90
N GLU A 78 23.95 -5.87 -15.46
CA GLU A 78 23.03 -5.02 -14.70
C GLU A 78 21.73 -5.76 -14.33
N SER A 79 21.32 -6.74 -15.12
CA SER A 79 20.15 -7.56 -14.81
C SER A 79 20.40 -8.61 -13.73
N GLU A 80 21.62 -9.15 -13.67
CA GLU A 80 22.04 -10.08 -12.62
C GLU A 80 22.21 -9.35 -11.28
N SER A 81 22.86 -8.17 -11.28
CA SER A 81 23.06 -7.39 -10.05
C SER A 81 21.76 -6.89 -9.41
N LEU A 82 20.74 -6.53 -10.21
CA LEU A 82 19.42 -6.15 -9.69
C LEU A 82 18.66 -7.34 -9.10
N GLN A 83 18.79 -8.54 -9.67
CA GLN A 83 18.17 -9.74 -9.11
C GLN A 83 18.84 -10.15 -7.79
N ASP A 84 20.17 -10.03 -7.72
CA ASP A 84 20.91 -10.29 -6.49
C ASP A 84 20.51 -9.31 -5.39
N LEU A 85 20.40 -8.02 -5.70
CA LEU A 85 19.94 -7.01 -4.73
C LEU A 85 18.51 -7.30 -4.22
N LEU A 86 17.58 -7.67 -5.12
CA LEU A 86 16.22 -8.05 -4.73
C LEU A 86 16.19 -9.31 -3.85
N ASN A 87 17.08 -10.27 -4.12
CA ASN A 87 17.23 -11.47 -3.31
C ASN A 87 17.82 -11.16 -1.92
N GLU A 88 18.78 -10.24 -1.85
CA GLU A 88 19.34 -9.75 -0.59
C GLU A 88 18.28 -9.03 0.26
N GLU A 89 17.52 -8.10 -0.32
CA GLU A 89 16.41 -7.42 0.38
C GLU A 89 15.37 -8.41 0.92
N ALA A 90 15.00 -9.41 0.12
CA ALA A 90 14.06 -10.45 0.53
C ALA A 90 14.60 -11.30 1.70
N LEU A 91 15.89 -11.62 1.69
CA LEU A 91 16.54 -12.35 2.77
C LEU A 91 16.61 -11.52 4.06
N ILE A 92 16.96 -10.22 3.95
CA ILE A 92 17.00 -9.30 5.10
C ILE A 92 15.61 -9.15 5.71
N LEU A 93 14.58 -8.97 4.88
CA LEU A 93 13.18 -8.91 5.33
C LEU A 93 12.80 -10.16 6.12
N LYS A 94 13.13 -11.35 5.59
CA LYS A 94 12.85 -12.62 6.24
C LYS A 94 13.56 -12.71 7.59
N ASN A 95 14.85 -12.43 7.66
CA ASN A 95 15.61 -12.52 8.91
C ASN A 95 15.07 -11.56 9.97
N LYS A 96 14.87 -10.28 9.63
CA LYS A 96 14.31 -9.29 10.57
C LYS A 96 12.90 -9.65 11.02
N SER A 97 12.08 -10.25 10.16
CA SER A 97 10.74 -10.69 10.57
C SER A 97 10.80 -11.80 11.63
N GLN A 98 11.71 -12.78 11.46
CA GLN A 98 11.89 -13.87 12.42
C GLN A 98 12.43 -13.36 13.76
N GLU A 99 13.26 -12.32 13.75
CA GLU A 99 13.76 -11.68 14.97
C GLU A 99 12.64 -11.04 15.79
N ILE A 100 11.68 -10.35 15.15
CA ILE A 100 10.65 -9.59 15.85
C ILE A 100 9.36 -10.38 16.13
N GLU A 101 9.07 -11.42 15.35
CA GLU A 101 7.80 -12.16 15.39
C GLU A 101 7.41 -12.65 16.81
N PRO A 102 8.33 -13.21 17.63
CA PRO A 102 8.02 -13.64 18.98
C PRO A 102 7.52 -12.52 19.90
N TYR A 103 7.94 -11.27 19.64
CA TYR A 103 7.65 -10.12 20.50
C TYR A 103 6.43 -9.32 20.03
N LEU A 104 5.94 -9.56 18.81
CA LEU A 104 4.74 -8.89 18.28
C LEU A 104 3.49 -9.25 19.10
N ASN A 105 3.40 -10.46 19.65
CA ASN A 105 2.27 -10.94 20.46
C ASN A 105 0.90 -10.75 19.77
N GLY A 106 0.86 -10.84 18.44
CA GLY A 106 -0.36 -10.66 17.64
C GLY A 106 -0.88 -9.22 17.55
N ARG A 107 -0.13 -8.23 18.04
CA ARG A 107 -0.50 -6.81 17.97
C ARG A 107 -0.56 -6.33 16.52
N CYS A 108 -1.59 -5.57 16.17
CA CYS A 108 -1.67 -4.94 14.86
C CYS A 108 -0.57 -3.88 14.67
N ILE A 109 -0.09 -3.73 13.43
CA ILE A 109 0.83 -2.67 13.02
C ILE A 109 0.05 -1.65 12.21
N TYR A 110 0.13 -0.38 12.58
CA TYR A 110 -0.57 0.69 11.91
C TYR A 110 0.41 1.62 11.21
N LEU A 111 0.35 1.69 9.89
CA LEU A 111 1.15 2.61 9.10
C LEU A 111 0.46 3.97 9.00
N VAL A 112 1.16 5.01 9.43
CA VAL A 112 0.70 6.41 9.41
C VAL A 112 1.67 7.28 8.61
N GLY A 113 1.20 8.42 8.13
CA GLY A 113 2.00 9.38 7.37
C GLY A 113 1.23 10.01 6.23
N MET A 114 1.84 11.01 5.60
CA MET A 114 1.23 11.78 4.50
C MET A 114 0.82 10.90 3.32
N MET A 115 -0.16 11.34 2.54
CA MET A 115 -0.50 10.66 1.28
C MET A 115 0.71 10.64 0.34
N GLY A 116 0.90 9.55 -0.42
CA GLY A 116 2.10 9.36 -1.24
C GLY A 116 3.31 8.75 -0.49
N SER A 117 3.25 8.60 0.83
CA SER A 117 4.36 8.03 1.61
C SER A 117 4.60 6.53 1.40
N GLY A 118 3.73 5.83 0.67
CA GLY A 118 3.89 4.42 0.34
C GLY A 118 3.25 3.42 1.32
N LYS A 119 2.41 3.86 2.25
CA LYS A 119 1.74 3.02 3.28
C LYS A 119 1.13 1.74 2.71
N THR A 120 0.31 1.82 1.66
CA THR A 120 -0.32 0.63 1.06
C THR A 120 0.71 -0.34 0.49
N THR A 121 1.79 0.14 -0.13
CA THR A 121 2.84 -0.70 -0.71
C THR A 121 3.68 -1.36 0.38
N VAL A 122 4.20 -0.56 1.31
CA VAL A 122 5.01 -1.04 2.44
C VAL A 122 4.21 -1.98 3.34
N GLY A 123 2.93 -1.66 3.60
CA GLY A 123 2.05 -2.50 4.42
C GLY A 123 1.79 -3.87 3.81
N LYS A 124 1.63 -3.94 2.48
CA LYS A 124 1.54 -5.23 1.76
C LYS A 124 2.83 -6.04 1.86
N ILE A 125 3.99 -5.40 1.80
CA ILE A 125 5.28 -6.08 2.00
C ILE A 125 5.35 -6.61 3.44
N LEU A 126 5.19 -5.73 4.43
CA LEU A 126 5.26 -6.09 5.85
C LEU A 126 4.32 -7.24 6.19
N SER A 127 3.03 -7.14 5.82
CA SER A 127 2.02 -8.17 6.10
C SER A 127 2.42 -9.55 5.58
N ARG A 128 2.96 -9.64 4.36
CA ARG A 128 3.42 -10.90 3.79
C ARG A 128 4.65 -11.43 4.53
N THR A 129 5.58 -10.56 4.87
CA THR A 129 6.83 -10.92 5.54
C THR A 129 6.59 -11.46 6.95
N ILE A 130 5.70 -10.83 7.73
CA ILE A 130 5.40 -11.25 9.12
C ILE A 130 4.17 -12.18 9.22
N HIS A 131 3.65 -12.65 8.08
CA HIS A 131 2.47 -13.53 8.01
C HIS A 131 1.18 -12.96 8.63
N TYR A 132 0.96 -11.66 8.47
CA TYR A 132 -0.24 -10.94 8.91
C TYR A 132 -1.17 -10.64 7.73
N SER A 133 -2.43 -10.33 8.03
CA SER A 133 -3.38 -9.82 7.03
C SER A 133 -3.10 -8.34 6.76
N PHE A 134 -3.35 -7.88 5.53
CA PHE A 134 -3.27 -6.46 5.19
C PHE A 134 -4.67 -5.85 5.07
N CYS A 135 -4.87 -4.68 5.69
CA CYS A 135 -6.09 -3.88 5.53
C CYS A 135 -5.72 -2.44 5.12
N ASP A 136 -6.44 -1.89 4.15
CA ASP A 136 -6.39 -0.47 3.82
C ASP A 136 -7.65 0.19 4.37
N CYS A 137 -7.50 1.13 5.31
CA CYS A 137 -8.62 1.73 6.02
C CYS A 137 -9.54 2.51 5.07
N ASP A 138 -8.98 3.23 4.09
CA ASP A 138 -9.76 3.95 3.08
C ASP A 138 -10.65 2.97 2.28
N LYS A 139 -10.11 1.78 1.95
CA LYS A 139 -10.88 0.73 1.25
C LYS A 139 -11.95 0.08 2.11
N LEU A 140 -11.71 -0.06 3.41
CA LEU A 140 -12.71 -0.56 4.34
C LEU A 140 -13.90 0.42 4.43
N VAL A 141 -13.62 1.72 4.50
CA VAL A 141 -14.65 2.77 4.50
C VAL A 141 -15.45 2.79 3.19
N GLU A 142 -14.78 2.72 2.04
CA GLU A 142 -15.45 2.61 0.72
C GLU A 142 -16.44 1.43 0.67
N GLN A 143 -16.03 0.27 1.19
CA GLN A 143 -16.85 -0.94 1.25
C GLN A 143 -18.03 -0.79 2.23
N ASP A 144 -17.78 -0.25 3.42
CA ASP A 144 -18.80 -0.06 4.46
C ASP A 144 -19.87 0.95 4.03
N VAL A 145 -19.49 2.02 3.32
CA VAL A 145 -20.41 3.05 2.80
C VAL A 145 -21.09 2.60 1.49
N GLY A 146 -20.49 1.67 0.75
CA GLY A 146 -20.99 1.18 -0.53
C GLY A 146 -20.71 2.14 -1.70
N VAL A 147 -19.64 2.94 -1.61
CA VAL A 147 -19.22 3.93 -2.61
C VAL A 147 -17.85 3.54 -3.15
N PRO A 148 -17.61 3.60 -4.47
CA PRO A 148 -16.42 3.00 -5.07
C PRO A 148 -15.12 3.78 -4.83
N SER A 149 -15.19 5.02 -4.33
CA SER A 149 -14.00 5.83 -4.04
C SER A 149 -14.21 6.81 -2.89
N VAL A 150 -13.14 7.09 -2.13
CA VAL A 150 -13.11 8.19 -1.14
C VAL A 150 -13.46 9.53 -1.76
N ALA A 151 -13.10 9.76 -3.03
CA ALA A 151 -13.44 11.00 -3.73
C ALA A 151 -14.95 11.21 -3.87
N GLU A 152 -15.67 10.16 -4.26
CA GLU A 152 -17.12 10.21 -4.32
C GLU A 152 -17.76 10.32 -2.93
N ILE A 153 -17.17 9.71 -1.89
CA ILE A 153 -17.66 9.90 -0.52
C ILE A 153 -17.56 11.38 -0.12
N PHE A 154 -16.43 12.03 -0.41
CA PHE A 154 -16.25 13.46 -0.12
C PHE A 154 -17.23 14.33 -0.91
N GLU A 155 -17.48 14.01 -2.17
CA GLU A 155 -18.40 14.76 -3.03
C GLU A 155 -19.86 14.63 -2.57
N ILE A 156 -20.29 13.41 -2.22
CA ILE A 156 -21.69 13.11 -1.88
C ILE A 156 -22.01 13.45 -0.43
N TYR A 157 -21.10 13.12 0.51
CA TYR A 157 -21.36 13.17 1.95
C TYR A 157 -20.48 14.17 2.70
N GLY A 158 -19.44 14.71 2.07
CA GLY A 158 -18.50 15.63 2.71
C GLY A 158 -17.36 14.94 3.46
N GLU A 159 -16.34 15.72 3.82
CA GLU A 159 -15.16 15.21 4.55
C GLU A 159 -15.51 14.74 5.96
N ASP A 160 -16.37 15.48 6.69
CA ASP A 160 -16.71 15.16 8.09
C ASP A 160 -17.33 13.76 8.20
N PHE A 161 -18.27 13.43 7.31
CA PHE A 161 -18.86 12.09 7.24
C PHE A 161 -17.81 11.00 6.98
N PHE A 162 -16.87 11.25 6.06
CA PHE A 162 -15.77 10.30 5.82
C PHE A 162 -14.92 10.10 7.08
N ARG A 163 -14.63 11.17 7.83
CA ARG A 163 -13.83 11.09 9.06
C ARG A 163 -14.54 10.31 10.16
N ASP A 164 -15.85 10.44 10.29
CA ASP A 164 -16.64 9.63 11.21
C ASP A 164 -16.55 8.15 10.83
N LYS A 165 -16.70 7.82 9.54
CA LYS A 165 -16.58 6.44 9.05
C LYS A 165 -15.16 5.87 9.15
N GLU A 166 -14.14 6.69 8.92
CA GLU A 166 -12.74 6.32 9.13
C GLU A 166 -12.49 5.98 10.60
N THR A 167 -13.09 6.72 11.53
CA THR A 167 -13.00 6.46 12.97
C THR A 167 -13.66 5.14 13.35
N GLU A 168 -14.90 4.91 12.90
CA GLU A 168 -15.60 3.63 13.11
C GLU A 168 -14.79 2.43 12.55
N ALA A 169 -14.19 2.59 11.37
CA ALA A 169 -13.36 1.57 10.75
C ALA A 169 -12.10 1.26 11.59
N LEU A 170 -11.42 2.30 12.10
CA LEU A 170 -10.26 2.13 12.97
C LEU A 170 -10.61 1.51 14.32
N GLU A 171 -11.78 1.81 14.88
CA GLU A 171 -12.29 1.16 16.10
C GLU A 171 -12.47 -0.34 15.89
N LYS A 172 -13.12 -0.74 14.78
CA LYS A 172 -13.26 -2.17 14.42
C LYS A 172 -11.89 -2.83 14.28
N LEU A 173 -10.94 -2.20 13.60
CA LEU A 173 -9.59 -2.74 13.41
C LEU A 173 -8.76 -2.79 14.72
N SER A 174 -9.10 -1.97 15.71
CA SER A 174 -8.38 -1.90 16.99
C SER A 174 -8.53 -3.11 17.90
N ILE A 175 -9.62 -3.85 17.71
CA ILE A 175 -9.91 -5.09 18.45
C ILE A 175 -9.45 -6.34 17.68
N GLU A 176 -9.02 -6.17 16.44
CA GLU A 176 -8.46 -7.24 15.63
C GLU A 176 -7.01 -7.55 16.03
N HIS A 177 -6.54 -8.71 15.57
CA HIS A 177 -5.17 -9.18 15.80
C HIS A 177 -4.53 -9.59 14.49
N ARG A 178 -3.19 -9.50 14.43
CA ARG A 178 -2.39 -9.92 13.29
C ARG A 178 -2.76 -9.22 11.96
N PHE A 179 -3.00 -7.90 12.03
CA PHE A 179 -3.16 -7.05 10.85
C PHE A 179 -2.01 -6.04 10.71
N VAL A 180 -1.66 -5.75 9.46
CA VAL A 180 -0.96 -4.52 9.07
C VAL A 180 -1.98 -3.61 8.41
N VAL A 181 -2.21 -2.44 9.01
CA VAL A 181 -3.25 -1.49 8.63
C VAL A 181 -2.59 -0.27 7.99
N SER A 182 -2.91 0.01 6.73
CA SER A 182 -2.63 1.31 6.11
C SER A 182 -3.75 2.28 6.48
N THR A 183 -3.41 3.37 7.14
CA THR A 183 -4.38 4.42 7.51
C THR A 183 -4.43 5.53 6.46
N GLY A 184 -5.55 6.25 6.38
CA GLY A 184 -5.66 7.46 5.57
C GLY A 184 -4.71 8.56 6.06
N GLY A 185 -4.31 9.47 5.18
CA GLY A 185 -3.40 10.57 5.56
C GLY A 185 -4.01 11.57 6.55
N GLY A 186 -5.32 11.48 6.83
CA GLY A 186 -6.02 12.27 7.85
C GLY A 186 -6.39 11.45 9.10
N ALA A 187 -6.21 10.13 9.10
CA ALA A 187 -6.63 9.23 10.17
C ALA A 187 -6.10 9.60 11.57
N PHE A 188 -4.96 10.30 11.64
CA PHE A 188 -4.36 10.73 12.91
C PHE A 188 -4.73 12.17 13.31
N PHE A 189 -5.52 12.84 12.47
CA PHE A 189 -5.93 14.23 12.64
C PHE A 189 -7.46 14.30 12.47
N MET A 190 -8.15 14.24 13.60
CA MET A 190 -9.57 14.56 13.63
C MET A 190 -9.74 16.09 13.69
N TYR A 191 -10.64 16.61 12.86
CA TYR A 191 -11.24 17.92 13.05
C TYR A 191 -12.69 17.65 13.45
N VAL A 192 -13.01 17.79 14.73
CA VAL A 192 -14.41 17.83 15.17
C VAL A 192 -14.75 19.30 15.36
N ALA A 193 -15.56 19.85 14.47
CA ALA A 193 -16.36 21.01 14.83
C ALA A 193 -17.28 20.56 15.98
N PHE A 194 -17.36 21.34 17.06
CA PHE A 194 -17.96 21.04 18.38
C PHE A 194 -17.01 20.41 19.41
N GLU A 195 -16.36 21.27 20.19
CA GLU A 195 -15.79 21.12 21.56
C GLU A 195 -14.95 19.88 21.96
N SER A 196 -14.75 18.88 21.09
CA SER A 196 -14.14 17.60 21.48
C SER A 196 -13.12 17.05 20.48
N ALA A 197 -12.45 17.88 19.67
CA ALA A 197 -11.35 17.44 18.80
C ALA A 197 -10.20 16.76 19.60
N LEU A 198 -10.04 17.13 20.88
CA LEU A 198 -9.12 16.48 21.80
C LEU A 198 -9.51 15.01 22.06
N LEU A 199 -10.81 14.72 22.16
CA LEU A 199 -11.35 13.42 22.54
C LEU A 199 -11.12 12.38 21.44
N SER A 200 -11.28 12.78 20.18
CA SER A 200 -11.01 11.97 18.99
C SER A 200 -9.52 11.66 18.78
N ILE A 201 -8.64 12.63 19.04
CA ILE A 201 -7.18 12.42 19.00
C ILE A 201 -6.74 11.50 20.14
N LEU A 202 -7.34 11.65 21.33
CA LEU A 202 -7.21 10.72 22.45
C LEU A 202 -7.74 9.33 22.10
N PHE A 203 -8.84 9.24 21.34
CA PHE A 203 -9.44 7.99 20.87
C PHE A 203 -8.47 7.23 19.98
N ILE A 204 -8.02 7.82 18.88
CA ILE A 204 -7.04 7.20 17.97
C ILE A 204 -5.76 6.80 18.72
N ARG A 205 -5.27 7.65 19.63
CA ARG A 205 -4.16 7.29 20.54
C ARG A 205 -4.50 6.07 21.39
N MET A 206 -5.68 6.00 21.99
CA MET A 206 -6.10 4.92 22.88
C MET A 206 -6.25 3.59 22.14
N TYR A 207 -6.85 3.58 20.95
CA TYR A 207 -7.06 2.35 20.19
C TYR A 207 -5.78 1.87 19.50
N MET A 208 -4.99 2.77 18.92
CA MET A 208 -3.69 2.42 18.34
C MET A 208 -2.63 2.14 19.42
N SER A 209 -2.83 2.55 20.68
CA SER A 209 -1.91 2.20 21.78
C SER A 209 -1.80 0.70 22.00
N LYS A 210 -2.84 -0.07 21.66
CA LYS A 210 -2.86 -1.54 21.74
C LYS A 210 -2.03 -2.19 20.63
N GLY A 211 -1.85 -1.50 19.50
CA GLY A 211 -0.98 -1.92 18.41
C GLY A 211 0.35 -1.18 18.38
N ILE A 212 1.04 -1.26 17.24
CA ILE A 212 2.32 -0.61 16.97
C ILE A 212 2.12 0.38 15.85
N SER A 213 2.15 1.68 16.15
CA SER A 213 2.08 2.73 15.13
C SER A 213 3.45 3.02 14.56
N VAL A 214 3.56 3.03 13.24
CA VAL A 214 4.78 3.26 12.47
C VAL A 214 4.55 4.42 11.51
N TRP A 215 5.27 5.51 11.73
CA TRP A 215 5.22 6.67 10.85
C TRP A 215 6.21 6.51 9.70
N LEU A 216 5.69 6.48 8.46
CA LEU A 216 6.50 6.62 7.25
C LEU A 216 6.74 8.10 6.97
N ASP A 217 7.94 8.56 7.32
CA ASP A 217 8.36 9.94 7.22
C ASP A 217 9.13 10.18 5.92
N VAL A 218 8.48 10.93 5.03
CA VAL A 218 8.93 11.16 3.66
C VAL A 218 8.98 12.67 3.45
N PRO A 219 10.09 13.22 2.92
CA PRO A 219 10.20 14.64 2.59
C PRO A 219 9.07 15.12 1.69
N LEU A 220 8.63 16.37 1.86
CA LEU A 220 7.49 16.92 1.13
C LEU A 220 7.77 17.02 -0.38
N GLU A 221 9.02 17.27 -0.74
CA GLU A 221 9.52 17.31 -2.11
C GLU A 221 9.28 15.96 -2.80
N GLU A 222 9.70 14.87 -2.16
CA GLU A 222 9.53 13.51 -2.67
C GLU A 222 8.04 13.13 -2.76
N LEU A 223 7.24 13.50 -1.76
CA LEU A 223 5.79 13.29 -1.80
C LEU A 223 5.14 14.04 -2.98
N ALA A 224 5.54 15.29 -3.21
CA ALA A 224 5.02 16.10 -4.30
C ALA A 224 5.43 15.51 -5.66
N GLN A 225 6.66 15.03 -5.82
CA GLN A 225 7.12 14.34 -7.04
C GLN A 225 6.29 13.09 -7.32
N ARG A 226 6.10 12.21 -6.32
CA ARG A 226 5.29 10.99 -6.45
C ARG A 226 3.86 11.27 -6.86
N ILE A 227 3.26 12.31 -6.27
CA ILE A 227 1.88 12.68 -6.57
C ILE A 227 1.77 13.32 -7.95
N ALA A 228 2.70 14.20 -8.33
CA ALA A 228 2.71 14.80 -9.65
C ALA A 228 2.85 13.75 -10.76
N ALA A 229 3.62 12.68 -10.53
CA ALA A 229 3.80 11.58 -11.49
C ALA A 229 2.55 10.70 -11.66
N VAL A 230 1.80 10.44 -10.59
CA VAL A 230 0.61 9.55 -10.60
C VAL A 230 -0.68 10.32 -10.93
N GLY A 231 -0.74 11.60 -10.58
CA GLY A 231 -1.92 12.44 -10.66
C GLY A 231 -2.76 12.46 -9.38
N THR A 232 -3.73 13.38 -9.34
CA THR A 232 -4.51 13.75 -8.14
C THR A 232 -5.96 13.28 -8.17
N LYS A 233 -6.41 12.62 -9.24
CA LYS A 233 -7.83 12.22 -9.44
C LYS A 233 -8.43 11.39 -8.30
N SER A 234 -7.63 10.56 -7.63
CA SER A 234 -8.07 9.75 -6.50
C SER A 234 -7.79 10.41 -5.14
N ARG A 235 -7.37 11.68 -5.13
CA ARG A 235 -6.92 12.43 -3.96
C ARG A 235 -7.69 13.75 -3.87
N PRO A 236 -8.89 13.76 -3.26
CA PRO A 236 -9.79 14.93 -3.24
C PRO A 236 -9.13 16.18 -2.67
N LEU A 237 -8.26 16.00 -1.68
CA LEU A 237 -7.53 17.10 -1.03
C LEU A 237 -6.48 17.77 -1.92
N LEU A 238 -6.16 17.17 -3.07
CA LEU A 238 -5.16 17.64 -4.03
C LEU A 238 -5.75 17.94 -5.41
N ASP A 239 -7.08 18.05 -5.52
CA ASP A 239 -7.69 18.33 -6.82
C ASP A 239 -7.27 19.72 -7.32
N ASN A 240 -6.93 19.79 -8.61
CA ASN A 240 -6.00 20.81 -9.11
C ASN A 240 -6.64 22.18 -9.38
N GLU A 241 -5.97 23.23 -8.89
CA GLU A 241 -6.06 24.59 -9.44
C GLU A 241 -5.16 24.73 -10.68
N SER A 242 -5.30 25.81 -11.45
CA SER A 242 -4.40 26.14 -12.56
C SER A 242 -2.93 26.23 -12.11
N GLY A 243 -1.99 25.53 -12.77
CA GLY A 243 -0.56 25.59 -12.45
C GLY A 243 0.19 24.28 -12.74
N ASP A 244 1.47 24.22 -12.41
CA ASP A 244 2.25 22.98 -12.52
C ASP A 244 1.90 22.00 -11.39
N ALA A 245 1.80 20.71 -11.74
CA ALA A 245 1.31 19.67 -10.84
C ALA A 245 2.18 19.51 -9.58
N TYR A 246 3.50 19.68 -9.72
CA TYR A 246 4.44 19.59 -8.61
C TYR A 246 4.23 20.70 -7.59
N THR A 247 4.22 21.97 -8.01
CA THR A 247 4.09 23.12 -7.09
C THR A 247 2.73 23.11 -6.41
N ASN A 248 1.67 22.74 -7.12
CA ASN A 248 0.34 22.60 -6.53
C ASN A 248 0.31 21.47 -5.47
N ALA A 249 0.86 20.30 -5.78
CA ALA A 249 0.98 19.21 -4.82
C ALA A 249 1.82 19.60 -3.61
N PHE A 250 2.99 20.21 -3.82
CA PHE A 250 3.89 20.67 -2.77
C PHE A 250 3.21 21.68 -1.84
N ARG A 251 2.58 22.72 -2.39
CA ARG A 251 1.85 23.74 -1.61
C ARG A 251 0.78 23.11 -0.72
N ARG A 252 -0.05 22.23 -1.28
CA ARG A 252 -1.13 21.55 -0.54
C ARG A 252 -0.58 20.59 0.51
N LEU A 253 0.45 19.82 0.17
CA LEU A 253 1.13 18.91 1.10
C LEU A 253 1.75 19.69 2.27
N SER A 254 2.39 20.83 2.04
CA SER A 254 2.96 21.67 3.09
C SER A 254 1.89 22.15 4.07
N THR A 255 0.77 22.68 3.59
CA THR A 255 -0.36 23.09 4.45
C THR A 255 -0.93 21.93 5.26
N LEU A 256 -1.09 20.75 4.64
CA LEU A 256 -1.57 19.56 5.34
C LEU A 256 -0.55 19.05 6.37
N PHE A 257 0.74 19.11 6.04
CA PHE A 257 1.82 18.63 6.91
C PHE A 257 1.94 19.48 8.16
N GLU A 258 1.85 20.81 8.05
CA GLU A 258 1.84 21.72 9.20
C GLU A 258 0.78 21.34 10.25
N LYS A 259 -0.41 20.96 9.77
CA LYS A 259 -1.53 20.54 10.63
C LYS A 259 -1.31 19.15 11.24
N ARG A 260 -0.72 18.22 10.49
CA ARG A 260 -0.72 16.78 10.81
C ARG A 260 0.59 16.26 11.43
N HIS A 261 1.70 16.94 11.20
CA HIS A 261 3.04 16.46 11.56
C HIS A 261 3.21 16.19 13.07
N LYS A 262 2.65 17.04 13.94
CA LYS A 262 2.65 16.81 15.40
C LYS A 262 1.96 15.49 15.78
N ALA A 263 0.94 15.11 15.02
CA ALA A 263 0.19 13.89 15.24
C ALA A 263 1.02 12.66 14.84
N TYR A 264 1.65 12.67 13.65
CA TYR A 264 2.53 11.59 13.21
C TYR A 264 3.73 11.35 14.14
N LYS A 265 4.29 12.41 14.73
CA LYS A 265 5.38 12.31 15.72
C LYS A 265 5.04 11.48 16.95
N ASN A 266 3.76 11.27 17.25
CA ASN A 266 3.33 10.43 18.36
C ASN A 266 3.29 8.92 18.01
N ALA A 267 3.64 8.54 16.79
CA ALA A 267 3.81 7.13 16.43
C ALA A 267 4.92 6.48 17.28
N LYS A 268 4.76 5.20 17.63
CA LYS A 268 5.74 4.48 18.46
C LYS A 268 7.07 4.31 17.75
N ALA A 269 7.04 4.11 16.43
CA ALA A 269 8.21 4.00 15.57
C ALA A 269 8.15 5.04 14.44
N ARG A 270 9.32 5.54 14.02
CA ARG A 270 9.49 6.46 12.88
C ARG A 270 10.47 5.87 11.89
N VAL A 271 10.05 5.81 10.62
CA VAL A 271 10.87 5.39 9.48
C VAL A 271 11.14 6.61 8.62
N SER A 272 12.31 7.22 8.80
CA SER A 272 12.75 8.40 8.03
C SER A 272 13.46 7.96 6.76
N LEU A 273 12.91 8.34 5.59
CA LEU A 273 13.57 8.07 4.32
C LEU A 273 14.89 8.84 4.18
N GLU A 274 15.02 10.02 4.75
CA GLU A 274 16.30 10.74 4.77
C GLU A 274 17.37 9.96 5.54
N ASN A 275 16.99 9.34 6.67
CA ASN A 275 17.92 8.52 7.46
C ASN A 275 18.32 7.25 6.70
N ILE A 276 17.37 6.62 6.00
CA ILE A 276 17.66 5.45 5.16
C ILE A 276 18.63 5.85 4.03
N ALA A 277 18.37 6.96 3.33
CA ALA A 277 19.26 7.45 2.28
C ALA A 277 20.68 7.69 2.82
N ALA A 278 20.80 8.37 3.96
CA ALA A 278 22.09 8.61 4.61
C ALA A 278 22.80 7.30 5.02
N LYS A 279 22.07 6.33 5.61
CA LYS A 279 22.59 5.01 6.01
C LYS A 279 23.10 4.20 4.82
N LEU A 280 22.47 4.32 3.66
CA LEU A 280 22.82 3.60 2.43
C LEU A 280 23.74 4.40 1.47
N GLY A 281 24.10 5.64 1.81
CA GLY A 281 24.93 6.50 0.97
C GLY A 281 24.22 7.05 -0.28
N TYR A 282 22.89 7.06 -0.30
CA TYR A 282 22.13 7.68 -1.38
C TYR A 282 22.05 9.19 -1.22
N LYS A 283 22.21 9.92 -2.33
CA LYS A 283 22.04 11.38 -2.37
C LYS A 283 20.58 11.82 -2.38
N ASP A 284 19.69 10.95 -2.87
CA ASP A 284 18.28 11.22 -3.04
C ASP A 284 17.45 10.04 -2.55
N VAL A 285 16.39 10.35 -1.80
CA VAL A 285 15.41 9.42 -1.23
C VAL A 285 14.59 8.69 -2.29
N SER A 286 14.52 9.22 -3.51
CA SER A 286 13.85 8.59 -4.65
C SER A 286 14.44 7.22 -5.03
N ASN A 287 15.70 6.96 -4.64
CA ASN A 287 16.37 5.66 -4.87
C ASN A 287 15.99 4.59 -3.83
N ILE A 288 15.23 4.94 -2.79
CA ILE A 288 14.86 4.01 -1.73
C ILE A 288 13.69 3.14 -2.20
N THR A 289 13.90 1.83 -2.22
CA THR A 289 12.87 0.86 -2.62
C THR A 289 11.82 0.69 -1.50
N PRO A 290 10.58 0.28 -1.83
CA PRO A 290 9.60 -0.09 -0.81
C PRO A 290 10.07 -1.22 0.13
N ALA A 291 10.96 -2.10 -0.34
CA ALA A 291 11.54 -3.16 0.47
C ALA A 291 12.52 -2.58 1.51
N MET A 292 13.39 -1.63 1.14
CA MET A 292 14.25 -0.90 2.08
C MET A 292 13.43 -0.20 3.18
N ILE A 293 12.30 0.43 2.81
CA ILE A 293 11.41 1.07 3.78
C ILE A 293 10.80 0.02 4.72
N ALA A 294 10.39 -1.14 4.21
CA ALA A 294 9.86 -2.23 5.04
C ALA A 294 10.93 -2.84 5.96
N ILE A 295 12.19 -2.97 5.49
CA ILE A 295 13.33 -3.42 6.30
C ILE A 295 13.55 -2.48 7.48
N GLU A 296 13.61 -1.16 7.21
CA GLU A 296 13.78 -0.16 8.27
C GLU A 296 12.55 -0.13 9.20
N ALA A 297 11.34 -0.34 8.69
CA ALA A 297 10.15 -0.46 9.53
C ALA A 297 10.25 -1.64 10.51
N LEU A 298 10.70 -2.82 10.06
CA LEU A 298 10.92 -3.97 10.96
C LEU A 298 12.01 -3.68 12.00
N GLU A 299 13.09 -2.99 11.61
CA GLU A 299 14.16 -2.57 12.52
C GLU A 299 13.64 -1.62 13.61
N GLN A 300 12.89 -0.58 13.22
CA GLN A 300 12.33 0.40 14.15
C GLN A 300 11.25 -0.22 15.04
N ILE A 301 10.49 -1.20 14.53
CA ILE A 301 9.57 -2.00 15.36
C ILE A 301 10.37 -2.83 16.37
N GLY A 302 11.41 -3.54 15.96
CA GLY A 302 12.25 -4.34 16.86
C GLY A 302 12.84 -3.52 18.00
N ASN A 303 13.25 -2.27 17.74
CA ASN A 303 13.83 -1.37 18.74
C ASN A 303 12.86 -0.93 19.85
N ILE A 304 11.54 -1.08 19.66
CA ILE A 304 10.51 -0.66 20.62
C ILE A 304 9.76 -1.82 21.26
N LEU A 305 10.05 -3.06 20.85
CA LEU A 305 9.46 -4.29 21.36
C LEU A 305 10.23 -4.79 22.59
#